data_AF-A0A226GUU0-F1
#
_entry.id   AF-A0A226GUU0-F1
#
_cell.length_a   1.000
_cell.length_b   1.000
_cell.length_c   1.000
_cell.angle_alpha   90.00
_cell.angle_beta   90.00
_cell.angle_gamma   90.00
#
_symmetry.space_group_name_H-M   'P 1'
#
loop_
_entity.id
_entity.type
_entity.pdbx_description
1 polymer ?
#
loop_
_entity_poly.entity_id
_entity_poly.type
_entity_poly.pdbx_seq_one_letter_code
_entity_poly.pdbx_strand_id
1 'polypeptide(L)'
;MKSIFILYLAFMCSTATMAQNDSRHQHFTEKIVSFSKPVQLVYSFVDNDGNGAVEFTNSRKQVLRFRLKNHKITILHGTIAYQLFYYQDGYLRRIETFDSNGNRAGERESHNEAAIEFVMEKPAVYEKKKKLIDDAEGNINMRDDKNEKIIRAKFFDEKNLPIGLLESTYISSKEYWDYCMRMYWP
;
A
#
# COMPACT_ATOMS: atom_id res chain seq x y z
N MET A 1 14.37 32.14 -43.59
CA MET A 1 14.62 31.99 -42.13
C MET A 1 13.42 32.45 -41.27
N LYS A 2 12.17 32.07 -41.62
CA LYS A 2 10.99 32.35 -40.77
C LYS A 2 10.20 31.08 -40.45
N SER A 3 10.29 30.06 -41.29
CA SER A 3 9.53 28.80 -41.13
C SER A 3 10.15 27.79 -40.13
N ILE A 4 11.43 27.91 -39.79
CA ILE A 4 12.10 26.98 -38.84
C ILE A 4 11.73 27.33 -37.38
N PHE A 5 11.45 28.60 -37.10
CA PHE A 5 11.11 29.05 -35.74
C PHE A 5 9.72 28.55 -35.28
N ILE A 6 8.80 28.34 -36.21
CA ILE A 6 7.44 27.86 -35.93
C ILE A 6 7.45 26.36 -35.58
N LEU A 7 8.41 25.58 -36.11
CA LEU A 7 8.52 24.15 -35.82
C LEU A 7 8.99 23.89 -34.37
N TYR A 8 9.81 24.78 -33.80
CA TYR A 8 10.25 24.67 -32.40
C TYR A 8 9.15 25.03 -31.39
N LEU A 9 8.25 25.95 -31.73
CA LEU A 9 7.10 26.27 -30.87
C LEU A 9 6.06 25.13 -30.84
N ALA A 10 5.88 24.40 -31.94
CA ALA A 10 4.94 23.27 -32.00
C ALA A 10 5.41 22.07 -31.14
N PHE A 11 6.72 21.86 -30.99
CA PHE A 11 7.26 20.76 -30.15
C PHE A 11 7.22 21.05 -28.64
N MET A 12 7.01 22.31 -28.23
CA MET A 12 6.91 22.72 -26.83
C MET A 12 5.47 22.62 -26.26
N CYS A 13 4.46 22.42 -27.11
CA CYS A 13 3.06 22.28 -26.66
C CYS A 13 2.65 20.83 -26.32
N SER A 14 3.50 19.83 -26.55
CA SER A 14 3.15 18.41 -26.43
C SER A 14 3.57 17.71 -25.13
N THR A 15 4.10 18.43 -24.13
CA THR A 15 4.43 17.82 -22.82
C THR A 15 3.92 18.67 -21.66
N ALA A 16 2.61 18.90 -21.62
CA ALA A 16 1.94 19.45 -20.45
C ALA A 16 0.64 18.71 -20.15
N THR A 17 0.63 17.38 -20.24
CA THR A 17 -0.22 16.62 -19.33
C THR A 17 0.45 16.67 -17.96
N MET A 18 0.32 17.82 -17.28
CA MET A 18 0.50 17.81 -15.84
C MET A 18 -0.56 16.86 -15.31
N ALA A 19 -0.13 15.68 -14.84
CA ALA A 19 -0.95 14.86 -13.98
C ALA A 19 -1.55 15.81 -12.93
N GLN A 20 -2.88 15.90 -12.88
CA GLN A 20 -3.57 16.69 -11.86
C GLN A 20 -3.17 16.11 -10.51
N ASN A 21 -2.13 16.68 -9.92
CA ASN A 21 -1.71 16.31 -8.58
C ASN A 21 -2.76 16.94 -7.68
N ASP A 22 -3.75 16.14 -7.27
CA ASP A 22 -4.78 16.57 -6.33
C ASP A 22 -4.08 16.86 -4.98
N SER A 23 -3.69 18.11 -4.81
CA SER A 23 -2.87 18.60 -3.70
C SER A 23 -3.62 18.57 -2.36
N ARG A 24 -4.94 18.36 -2.40
CA ARG A 24 -5.85 18.49 -1.25
C ARG A 24 -5.46 17.61 -0.06
N HIS A 25 -4.85 16.45 -0.32
CA HIS A 25 -4.45 15.48 0.71
C HIS A 25 -2.95 15.19 0.73
N GLN A 26 -2.17 15.83 -0.14
CA GLN A 26 -0.74 15.56 -0.30
C GLN A 26 0.06 15.85 0.98
N HIS A 27 -0.35 16.85 1.76
CA HIS A 27 0.32 17.22 3.03
C HIS A 27 0.31 16.08 4.07
N PHE A 28 -0.69 15.18 4.04
CA PHE A 28 -0.72 14.01 4.93
C PHE A 28 0.44 13.04 4.66
N THR A 29 0.94 13.00 3.42
CA THR A 29 2.06 12.13 3.05
C THR A 29 3.38 12.56 3.70
N GLU A 30 3.50 13.83 4.11
CA GLU A 30 4.75 14.39 4.65
C GLU A 30 5.07 13.88 6.06
N LYS A 31 4.09 13.28 6.74
CA LYS A 31 4.29 12.64 8.05
C LYS A 31 5.16 11.40 7.97
N ILE A 32 5.18 10.71 6.83
CA ILE A 32 5.84 9.41 6.69
C ILE A 32 7.20 9.61 6.03
N VAL A 33 8.25 9.67 6.85
CA VAL A 33 9.64 9.93 6.40
C VAL A 33 10.12 8.91 5.35
N SER A 34 9.69 7.66 5.46
CA SER A 34 10.05 6.59 4.51
C SER A 34 9.32 6.69 3.16
N PHE A 35 8.36 7.60 3.01
CA PHE A 35 7.61 7.83 1.78
C PHE A 35 8.13 9.06 1.04
N SER A 36 9.07 8.83 0.12
CA SER A 36 9.79 9.90 -0.59
C SER A 36 8.95 10.61 -1.64
N LYS A 37 9.24 11.89 -1.91
CA LYS A 37 8.76 12.63 -3.07
C LYS A 37 9.49 12.18 -4.38
N PRO A 38 8.91 12.41 -5.58
CA PRO A 38 7.58 12.94 -5.84
C PRO A 38 6.48 11.94 -5.45
N VAL A 39 5.33 12.46 -5.06
CA VAL A 39 4.13 11.68 -4.71
C VAL A 39 3.04 11.96 -5.74
N GLN A 40 2.25 10.94 -6.05
CA GLN A 40 1.15 10.98 -7.01
C GLN A 40 -0.08 10.34 -6.39
N LEU A 41 -1.24 10.98 -6.52
CA LEU A 41 -2.50 10.38 -6.10
C LEU A 41 -2.82 9.15 -6.97
N VAL A 42 -3.10 8.02 -6.32
CA VAL A 42 -3.55 6.77 -6.97
C VAL A 42 -5.06 6.63 -6.87
N TYR A 43 -5.60 6.90 -5.69
CA TYR A 43 -7.01 6.74 -5.40
C TYR A 43 -7.45 7.77 -4.35
N SER A 44 -8.65 8.32 -4.52
CA SER A 44 -9.31 9.14 -3.51
C SER A 44 -10.81 8.92 -3.60
N PHE A 45 -11.40 8.51 -2.50
CA PHE A 45 -12.84 8.55 -2.28
C PHE A 45 -13.06 9.23 -0.94
N VAL A 46 -13.38 10.52 -0.95
CA VAL A 46 -13.68 11.32 0.23
C VAL A 46 -15.02 12.01 -0.01
N ASP A 47 -16.00 11.74 0.84
CA ASP A 47 -17.33 12.32 0.74
C ASP A 47 -17.33 13.83 1.09
N ASN A 48 -18.49 14.48 0.95
CA ASN A 48 -18.65 15.91 1.25
C ASN A 48 -18.42 16.25 2.73
N ASP A 49 -18.58 15.28 3.61
CA ASP A 49 -18.32 15.42 5.05
C ASP A 49 -16.83 15.21 5.38
N GLY A 50 -16.00 14.89 4.38
CA GLY A 50 -14.58 14.69 4.56
C GLY A 50 -14.21 13.31 5.07
N ASN A 51 -15.08 12.31 4.89
CA ASN A 51 -14.84 10.93 5.28
C ASN A 51 -14.46 10.08 4.08
N GLY A 52 -13.47 9.21 4.24
CA GLY A 52 -13.14 8.23 3.21
C GLY A 52 -11.68 7.81 3.18
N ALA A 53 -11.23 7.27 2.04
CA ALA A 53 -9.91 6.67 1.88
C ALA A 53 -9.10 7.37 0.78
N VAL A 54 -7.80 7.48 1.00
CA VAL A 54 -6.86 8.13 0.09
C VAL A 54 -5.60 7.28 -0.05
N GLU A 55 -5.12 7.14 -1.27
CA GLU A 55 -3.89 6.41 -1.61
C GLU A 55 -2.97 7.25 -2.48
N PHE A 56 -1.70 7.34 -2.08
CA PHE A 56 -0.64 7.96 -2.87
C PHE A 56 0.42 6.93 -3.23
N THR A 57 1.07 7.09 -4.38
CA THR A 57 2.29 6.36 -4.75
C THR A 57 3.46 7.32 -4.91
N ASN A 58 4.67 6.77 -4.98
CA ASN A 58 5.89 7.53 -5.20
C ASN A 58 6.82 6.87 -6.24
N SER A 59 7.97 7.50 -6.48
CA SER A 59 8.98 7.01 -7.43
C SER A 59 9.54 5.61 -7.11
N ARG A 60 9.43 5.16 -5.85
CA ARG A 60 9.83 3.82 -5.41
C ARG A 60 8.71 2.79 -5.55
N LYS A 61 7.58 3.15 -6.16
CA LYS A 61 6.37 2.33 -6.28
C LYS A 61 5.83 1.85 -4.93
N GLN A 62 6.11 2.60 -3.86
CA GLN A 62 5.43 2.39 -2.59
C GLN A 62 4.01 2.93 -2.70
N VAL A 63 3.07 2.40 -1.93
CA VAL A 63 1.71 2.94 -1.82
C VAL A 63 1.44 3.29 -0.37
N LEU A 64 1.18 4.57 -0.11
CA LEU A 64 0.76 5.07 1.19
C LEU A 64 -0.76 5.19 1.23
N ARG A 65 -1.41 4.47 2.15
CA ARG A 65 -2.86 4.48 2.35
C ARG A 65 -3.20 5.08 3.71
N PHE A 66 -4.26 5.88 3.75
CA PHE A 66 -4.83 6.41 4.98
C PHE A 66 -6.30 6.77 4.81
N ARG A 67 -6.96 7.08 5.92
CA ARG A 67 -8.37 7.45 5.98
C ARG A 67 -8.60 8.78 6.62
N LEU A 68 -9.64 9.45 6.16
CA LEU A 68 -10.12 10.70 6.69
C LEU A 68 -11.48 10.51 7.37
N LYS A 69 -11.68 11.25 8.45
CA LYS A 69 -12.97 11.46 9.10
C LYS A 69 -13.09 12.94 9.42
N ASN A 70 -14.12 13.61 8.93
CA ASN A 70 -14.28 15.06 9.04
C ASN A 70 -13.02 15.82 8.58
N HIS A 71 -12.45 15.43 7.44
CA HIS A 71 -11.21 15.96 6.86
C HIS A 71 -9.93 15.77 7.69
N LYS A 72 -9.96 14.97 8.77
CA LYS A 72 -8.81 14.68 9.63
C LYS A 72 -8.40 13.24 9.52
N ILE A 73 -7.10 12.98 9.73
CA ILE A 73 -6.57 11.61 9.77
C ILE A 73 -7.34 10.77 10.79
N THR A 74 -7.80 9.60 10.37
CA THR A 74 -8.51 8.66 11.24
C THR A 74 -7.49 7.73 11.89
N ILE A 75 -7.56 7.63 13.22
CA ILE A 75 -6.89 6.56 13.95
C ILE A 75 -7.80 5.33 13.84
N LEU A 76 -7.25 4.27 13.26
CA LEU A 76 -7.88 2.97 13.12
C LEU A 76 -7.71 2.19 14.43
N HIS A 77 -7.55 0.88 14.34
CA HIS A 77 -7.33 0.05 15.51
C HIS A 77 -5.97 0.30 16.17
N GLY A 78 -5.96 0.22 17.49
CA GLY A 78 -4.82 0.66 18.29
C GLY A 78 -4.51 2.15 18.06
N THR A 79 -3.32 2.44 17.54
CA THR A 79 -2.82 3.79 17.26
C THR A 79 -2.51 4.02 15.77
N ILE A 80 -2.83 3.06 14.91
CA ILE A 80 -2.46 3.07 13.49
C ILE A 80 -3.31 4.08 12.72
N ALA A 81 -2.68 4.96 11.97
CA ALA A 81 -3.31 5.97 11.13
C ALA A 81 -2.90 5.88 9.64
N TYR A 82 -1.71 5.34 9.37
CA TYR A 82 -1.20 5.16 8.01
C TYR A 82 -0.69 3.74 7.79
N GLN A 83 -0.73 3.32 6.53
CA GLN A 83 -0.15 2.06 6.09
C GLN A 83 0.68 2.29 4.82
N LEU A 84 1.92 1.80 4.83
CA LEU A 84 2.86 1.91 3.72
C LEU A 84 3.15 0.53 3.14
N PHE A 85 2.77 0.36 1.88
CA PHE A 85 2.91 -0.86 1.11
C PHE A 85 4.15 -0.76 0.22
N TYR A 86 4.98 -1.79 0.26
CA TYR A 86 6.21 -1.88 -0.53
C TYR A 86 6.04 -3.00 -1.54
N TYR A 87 6.19 -2.66 -2.83
CA TYR A 87 6.12 -3.63 -3.90
C TYR A 87 7.51 -3.89 -4.48
N GLN A 88 7.78 -5.15 -4.79
CA GLN A 88 8.99 -5.58 -5.49
C GLN A 88 8.61 -6.64 -6.52
N ASP A 89 9.10 -6.49 -7.76
CA ASP A 89 8.84 -7.44 -8.85
C ASP A 89 7.34 -7.73 -9.10
N GLY A 90 6.49 -6.74 -8.84
CA GLY A 90 5.02 -6.83 -9.00
C GLY A 90 4.28 -7.41 -7.79
N TYR A 91 5.00 -7.88 -6.76
CA TYR A 91 4.42 -8.49 -5.56
C TYR A 91 4.52 -7.54 -4.36
N LEU A 92 3.51 -7.58 -3.49
CA LEU A 92 3.58 -6.95 -2.17
C LEU A 92 4.67 -7.65 -1.36
N ARG A 93 5.72 -6.90 -1.01
CA ARG A 93 6.89 -7.38 -0.28
C ARG A 93 6.79 -7.07 1.20
N ARG A 94 6.21 -5.92 1.56
CA ARG A 94 6.13 -5.48 2.95
C ARG A 94 4.98 -4.51 3.16
N ILE A 95 4.37 -4.55 4.34
CA ILE A 95 3.47 -3.53 4.86
C ILE A 95 4.11 -2.98 6.14
N GLU A 96 4.12 -1.66 6.30
CA GLU A 96 4.45 -0.98 7.57
C GLU A 96 3.28 -0.11 8.01
N THR A 97 3.11 0.03 9.32
CA THR A 97 2.03 0.81 9.93
C THR A 97 2.57 1.93 10.80
N PHE A 98 1.90 3.07 10.81
CA PHE A 98 2.36 4.29 11.47
C PHE A 98 1.23 5.00 12.21
N ASP A 99 1.55 5.69 13.29
CA ASP A 99 0.64 6.56 14.04
C ASP A 99 0.37 7.88 13.29
N SER A 100 -0.52 8.70 13.85
CA SER A 100 -0.87 10.01 13.29
C SER A 100 0.30 11.01 13.20
N ASN A 101 1.39 10.77 13.94
CA ASN A 101 2.61 11.57 13.94
C ASN A 101 3.65 11.08 12.93
N GLY A 102 3.44 9.89 12.36
CA GLY A 102 4.34 9.24 11.42
C GLY A 102 5.41 8.35 12.06
N ASN A 103 5.27 8.02 13.34
CA ASN A 103 6.10 7.00 13.99
C ASN A 103 5.54 5.62 13.70
N ARG A 104 6.39 4.59 13.69
CA ARG A 104 5.90 3.20 13.60
C ARG A 104 4.96 2.91 14.77
N ALA A 105 3.85 2.25 14.47
CA ALA A 105 2.81 1.96 15.45
C ALA A 105 2.43 0.49 15.32
N GLY A 106 2.47 -0.23 16.43
CA GLY A 106 2.12 -1.63 16.50
C GLY A 106 0.70 -1.81 16.99
N GLU A 107 0.06 -2.87 16.54
CA GLU A 107 -1.22 -3.28 17.10
C GLU A 107 -0.99 -4.11 18.38
N ARG A 108 -1.43 -3.58 19.53
CA ARG A 108 -1.22 -4.22 20.84
C ARG A 108 -1.79 -5.64 20.92
N GLU A 109 -2.95 -5.86 20.30
CA GLU A 109 -3.62 -7.17 20.28
C GLU A 109 -2.85 -8.19 19.41
N SER A 110 -2.10 -7.71 18.43
CA SER A 110 -1.23 -8.51 17.54
C SER A 110 0.23 -8.44 17.96
N HIS A 111 0.50 -8.49 19.27
CA HIS A 111 1.87 -8.53 19.82
C HIS A 111 2.74 -7.33 19.42
N ASN A 112 2.12 -6.15 19.27
CA ASN A 112 2.73 -4.92 18.77
C ASN A 112 3.27 -5.05 17.33
N GLU A 113 2.64 -5.88 16.51
CA GLU A 113 2.94 -5.98 15.08
C GLU A 113 2.79 -4.61 14.42
N ALA A 114 3.90 -4.09 13.89
CA ALA A 114 3.96 -2.84 13.16
C ALA A 114 4.31 -3.04 11.68
N ALA A 115 4.80 -4.24 11.31
CA ALA A 115 5.09 -4.57 9.93
C ALA A 115 5.04 -6.06 9.62
N ILE A 116 4.65 -6.38 8.38
CA ILE A 116 4.69 -7.73 7.82
C ILE A 116 5.58 -7.72 6.57
N GLU A 117 6.49 -8.67 6.45
CA GLU A 117 7.25 -8.94 5.24
C GLU A 117 6.81 -10.26 4.60
N PHE A 118 6.55 -10.24 3.29
CA PHE A 118 6.09 -11.39 2.52
C PHE A 118 7.17 -11.85 1.54
N VAL A 119 7.54 -13.13 1.60
CA VAL A 119 8.43 -13.78 0.63
C VAL A 119 7.56 -14.65 -0.29
N MET A 120 7.54 -14.31 -1.58
CA MET A 120 6.90 -15.12 -2.61
C MET A 120 7.84 -16.25 -3.02
N GLU A 121 7.58 -17.48 -2.58
CA GLU A 121 8.45 -18.63 -2.85
C GLU A 121 8.07 -19.37 -4.14
N LYS A 122 6.78 -19.34 -4.51
CA LYS A 122 6.26 -20.02 -5.72
C LYS A 122 5.40 -19.08 -6.58
N PRO A 123 6.00 -18.07 -7.23
CA PRO A 123 5.26 -17.03 -7.97
C PRO A 123 4.35 -17.61 -9.05
N ALA A 124 4.81 -18.57 -9.85
CA ALA A 124 4.00 -19.18 -10.90
C ALA A 124 2.77 -19.96 -10.39
N VAL A 125 2.85 -20.50 -9.16
CA VAL A 125 1.70 -21.17 -8.51
C VAL A 125 0.74 -20.12 -7.99
N TYR A 126 1.27 -19.07 -7.34
CA TYR A 126 0.47 -17.96 -6.87
C TYR A 126 -0.30 -17.28 -8.01
N GLU A 127 0.33 -16.98 -9.15
CA GLU A 127 -0.34 -16.32 -10.28
C GLU A 127 -1.57 -17.09 -10.80
N LYS A 128 -1.47 -18.43 -10.86
CA LYS A 128 -2.61 -19.28 -11.24
C LYS A 128 -3.76 -19.16 -10.24
N LYS A 129 -3.44 -19.11 -8.94
CA LYS A 129 -4.43 -19.00 -7.87
C LYS A 129 -5.00 -17.59 -7.78
N LYS A 130 -4.16 -16.57 -7.90
CA LYS A 130 -4.53 -15.16 -7.97
C LYS A 130 -5.54 -14.92 -9.06
N LYS A 131 -5.34 -15.48 -10.25
CA LYS A 131 -6.32 -15.39 -11.34
C LYS A 131 -7.71 -15.90 -10.92
N LEU A 132 -7.78 -17.05 -10.25
CA LEU A 132 -9.06 -17.59 -9.76
C LEU A 132 -9.71 -16.69 -8.70
N ILE A 133 -8.90 -16.04 -7.85
CA ILE A 133 -9.40 -15.10 -6.84
C ILE A 133 -9.90 -13.81 -7.51
N ASP A 134 -9.13 -13.26 -8.44
CA ASP A 134 -9.46 -12.04 -9.20
C ASP A 134 -10.73 -12.23 -10.04
N ASP A 135 -10.86 -13.37 -10.74
CA ASP A 135 -12.05 -13.71 -11.54
C ASP A 135 -13.33 -13.80 -10.68
N ALA A 136 -13.18 -14.06 -9.38
CA ALA A 136 -14.25 -14.07 -8.39
C ALA A 136 -14.36 -12.76 -7.58
N GLU A 137 -13.59 -11.72 -7.93
CA GLU A 137 -13.49 -10.45 -7.19
C GLU A 137 -13.19 -10.64 -5.69
N GLY A 138 -12.46 -11.70 -5.34
CA GLY A 138 -12.18 -12.07 -3.94
C GLY A 138 -13.32 -12.82 -3.23
N ASN A 139 -14.50 -12.95 -3.84
CA ASN A 139 -15.69 -13.59 -3.28
C ASN A 139 -15.68 -15.12 -3.48
N ILE A 140 -14.55 -15.75 -3.21
CA ILE A 140 -14.36 -17.20 -3.30
C ILE A 140 -13.86 -17.75 -1.98
N ASN A 141 -14.46 -18.86 -1.53
CA ASN A 141 -13.93 -19.62 -0.41
C ASN A 141 -12.89 -20.63 -0.93
N MET A 142 -11.61 -20.27 -0.83
CA MET A 142 -10.52 -21.15 -1.21
C MET A 142 -10.18 -22.11 -0.09
N ARG A 143 -9.86 -23.36 -0.45
CA ARG A 143 -9.20 -24.27 0.47
C ARG A 143 -7.86 -23.67 0.92
N ASP A 144 -7.61 -23.73 2.22
CA ASP A 144 -6.33 -23.31 2.79
C ASP A 144 -5.16 -24.09 2.17
N ASP A 145 -4.24 -23.35 1.56
CA ASP A 145 -3.08 -23.85 0.84
C ASP A 145 -1.74 -23.47 1.50
N LYS A 146 -1.74 -23.10 2.78
CA LYS A 146 -0.52 -22.83 3.57
C LYS A 146 0.54 -23.93 3.45
N ASN A 147 0.09 -25.19 3.42
CA ASN A 147 0.98 -26.36 3.29
C ASN A 147 1.69 -26.45 1.93
N GLU A 148 1.18 -25.76 0.90
CA GLU A 148 1.86 -25.67 -0.39
C GLU A 148 3.08 -24.75 -0.34
N LYS A 149 3.27 -23.98 0.75
CA LYS A 149 4.43 -23.11 1.00
C LYS A 149 4.68 -22.16 -0.18
N ILE A 150 3.64 -21.42 -0.55
CA ILE A 150 3.67 -20.50 -1.69
C ILE A 150 4.15 -19.12 -1.24
N ILE A 151 3.63 -18.63 -0.11
CA ILE A 151 3.97 -17.33 0.48
C ILE A 151 4.33 -17.53 1.94
N ARG A 152 5.45 -16.95 2.35
CA ARG A 152 5.90 -16.90 3.74
C ARG A 152 5.81 -15.48 4.27
N ALA A 153 5.19 -15.30 5.42
CA ALA A 153 5.07 -14.03 6.13
C ALA A 153 6.04 -13.99 7.31
N LYS A 154 6.56 -12.80 7.62
CA LYS A 154 7.35 -12.50 8.81
C LYS A 154 6.82 -11.25 9.48
N PHE A 155 6.67 -11.30 10.80
CA PHE A 155 6.06 -10.23 11.58
C PHE A 155 7.11 -9.50 12.41
N PHE A 156 7.00 -8.18 12.46
CA PHE A 156 7.96 -7.29 13.13
C PHE A 156 7.25 -6.32 14.05
N ASP A 157 7.88 -6.02 15.18
CA ASP A 157 7.40 -5.04 16.14
C ASP A 157 7.70 -3.59 15.70
N GLU A 158 7.28 -2.62 16.52
CA GLU A 158 7.54 -1.18 16.32
C GLU A 158 9.03 -0.83 16.20
N LYS A 159 9.92 -1.63 16.82
CA LYS A 159 11.38 -1.48 16.76
C LYS A 159 11.99 -2.19 15.56
N ASN A 160 11.16 -2.74 14.67
CA ASN A 160 11.55 -3.55 13.53
C ASN A 160 12.24 -4.87 13.90
N LEU A 161 12.00 -5.37 15.12
CA LEU A 161 12.54 -6.65 15.56
C LEU A 161 11.53 -7.76 15.25
N PRO A 162 11.98 -8.94 14.80
CA PRO A 162 11.10 -10.07 14.58
C PRO A 162 10.32 -10.43 15.85
N ILE A 163 9.01 -10.64 15.73
CA ILE A 163 8.17 -11.10 16.84
C ILE A 163 8.36 -12.61 16.99
N GLY A 164 9.14 -13.03 17.98
CA GLY A 164 9.55 -14.44 18.16
C GLY A 164 8.41 -15.43 18.42
N LEU A 165 7.22 -14.98 18.84
CA LEU A 165 6.03 -15.83 18.96
C LEU A 165 5.38 -16.14 17.60
N LEU A 166 5.70 -15.35 16.57
CA LEU A 166 5.16 -15.42 15.22
C LEU A 166 6.30 -15.66 14.21
N GLU A 167 7.27 -16.51 14.56
CA GLU A 167 8.33 -16.92 13.64
C GLU A 167 7.76 -17.30 12.28
N SER A 168 8.48 -16.93 11.21
CA SER A 168 8.06 -17.03 9.80
C SER A 168 6.98 -18.10 9.52
N THR A 169 5.73 -17.68 9.31
CA THR A 169 4.63 -18.61 9.00
C THR A 169 4.34 -18.62 7.50
N TYR A 170 3.86 -19.74 6.98
CA TYR A 170 3.28 -19.75 5.64
C TYR A 170 1.83 -19.28 5.73
N ILE A 171 1.43 -18.42 4.80
CA ILE A 171 0.06 -17.91 4.69
C ILE A 171 -0.59 -18.43 3.41
N SER A 172 -1.92 -18.43 3.38
CA SER A 172 -2.64 -18.91 2.21
C SER A 172 -2.57 -17.88 1.07
N SER A 173 -2.75 -18.34 -0.17
CA SER A 173 -2.82 -17.46 -1.34
C SER A 173 -3.94 -16.43 -1.22
N LYS A 174 -5.07 -16.83 -0.62
CA LYS A 174 -6.21 -15.94 -0.37
C LYS A 174 -5.89 -14.89 0.69
N GLU A 175 -5.24 -15.29 1.77
CA GLU A 175 -4.81 -14.39 2.85
C GLU A 175 -3.82 -13.35 2.33
N TYR A 176 -2.83 -13.75 1.53
CA TYR A 176 -1.92 -12.80 0.87
C TYR A 176 -2.64 -11.85 -0.10
N TRP A 177 -3.61 -12.35 -0.87
CA TRP A 177 -4.43 -11.51 -1.74
C TRP A 177 -5.24 -10.48 -0.94
N ASP A 178 -5.79 -10.86 0.21
CA ASP A 178 -6.51 -9.95 1.09
C ASP A 178 -5.59 -8.83 1.60
N TYR A 179 -4.32 -9.11 1.93
CA TYR A 179 -3.34 -8.08 2.27
C TYR A 179 -3.05 -7.10 1.13
N CYS A 180 -3.07 -7.56 -0.14
CA CYS A 180 -2.88 -6.68 -1.29
C CYS A 180 -4.06 -5.71 -1.49
N MET A 181 -5.28 -6.20 -1.25
CA MET A 181 -6.51 -5.47 -1.55
C MET A 181 -7.01 -4.62 -0.40
N ARG A 182 -6.82 -5.09 0.84
CA ARG A 182 -7.34 -4.41 2.03
C ARG A 182 -6.33 -3.39 2.54
N MET A 183 -6.82 -2.22 2.91
CA MET A 183 -6.27 -1.59 4.11
C MET A 183 -6.47 -2.57 5.25
N TYR A 184 -5.47 -2.81 6.09
CA TYR A 184 -5.65 -3.65 7.27
C TYR A 184 -6.81 -3.07 8.09
N TRP A 185 -7.86 -3.87 8.21
CA TRP A 185 -9.06 -3.62 8.98
C TRP A 185 -9.17 -4.79 9.96
N PRO A 186 -8.81 -4.63 11.22
CA PRO A 186 -9.37 -5.47 12.27
C PRO A 186 -10.84 -5.11 12.49
#